data_AF-A0A927Y3K0-F1
#
_entry.id   AF-A0A927Y3K0-F1
#
_cell.length_a   1.000
_cell.length_b   1.000
_cell.length_c   1.000
_cell.angle_alpha   90.00
_cell.angle_beta   90.00
_cell.angle_gamma   90.00
#
_symmetry.space_group_name_H-M   'P 1'
#
loop_
_entity.id
_entity.type
_entity.pdbx_description
1 polymer ?
#
loop_
_entity_poly.entity_id
_entity_poly.type
_entity_poly.pdbx_seq_one_letter_code
_entity_poly.pdbx_strand_id
1 'polypeptide(L)'
;MGYDKGRFMQRVLKKHEKIFKAVSLVIYIALAAFSICYYFLCAAYGGFFITFLWFWPAVAAFSAVRVWMLSYELKKGQGLAIPKPVRVIYQIVFILGIIFFLYVESLIVSSMTAKAPADLEYIIVLGAGLRGTEPKNPLKTRISTAAQYLKDNPETSAIASGGQGKDEEISEAECIRRKLTQDYGIDNSRIILEEMSSDTEENLGYCLDIIKDPGASVGIVSNGFHEYRAMMIADHTGYKNAHPIPAKTLFPVGLHYTVREFFGVCELIIKYRKPYIRMR
;
A
#
# COMPACT_ATOMS: atom_id res chain seq x y z
N MET A 1 -51.66 -10.63 -28.23
CA MET A 1 -51.16 -10.22 -26.90
C MET A 1 -49.63 -10.27 -26.72
N GLY A 2 -48.83 -11.01 -27.50
CA GLY A 2 -47.36 -11.05 -27.34
C GLY A 2 -46.57 -9.83 -27.84
N TYR A 3 -47.11 -9.08 -28.81
CA TYR A 3 -46.42 -7.93 -29.45
C TYR A 3 -46.24 -6.71 -28.53
N ASP A 4 -47.14 -6.54 -27.56
CA ASP A 4 -47.14 -5.40 -26.63
C ASP A 4 -46.15 -5.61 -25.47
N LYS A 5 -46.02 -6.86 -24.99
CA LYS A 5 -45.01 -7.25 -24.00
C LYS A 5 -43.58 -7.00 -24.49
N GLY A 6 -43.27 -7.31 -25.76
CA GLY A 6 -41.93 -7.09 -26.33
C GLY A 6 -41.56 -5.62 -26.44
N ARG A 7 -42.49 -4.77 -26.89
CA ARG A 7 -42.29 -3.32 -27.03
C ARG A 7 -42.20 -2.63 -25.66
N PHE A 8 -43.01 -3.06 -24.70
CA PHE A 8 -42.91 -2.65 -23.31
C PHE A 8 -41.54 -3.01 -22.72
N MET A 9 -41.10 -4.26 -22.88
CA MET A 9 -39.82 -4.72 -22.34
C MET A 9 -38.62 -3.98 -22.96
N GLN A 10 -38.64 -3.69 -24.27
CA GLN A 10 -37.60 -2.87 -24.90
C GLN A 10 -37.58 -1.43 -24.37
N ARG A 11 -38.75 -0.82 -24.09
CA ARG A 11 -38.82 0.53 -23.48
C ARG A 11 -38.25 0.51 -22.07
N VAL A 12 -38.56 -0.51 -21.28
CA VAL A 12 -38.03 -0.71 -19.92
C VAL A 12 -36.51 -0.85 -19.98
N LEU A 13 -35.98 -1.75 -20.83
CA LEU A 13 -34.54 -1.94 -20.99
C LEU A 13 -33.80 -0.66 -21.42
N LYS A 14 -34.33 0.08 -22.39
CA LYS A 14 -33.74 1.37 -22.81
C LYS A 14 -33.77 2.41 -21.68
N LYS A 15 -34.83 2.44 -20.86
CA LYS A 15 -34.92 3.31 -19.70
C LYS A 15 -33.85 2.95 -18.66
N HIS A 16 -33.70 1.67 -18.34
CA HIS A 16 -32.65 1.20 -17.42
C HIS A 16 -31.24 1.50 -17.94
N GLU A 17 -30.98 1.28 -19.23
CA GLU A 17 -29.69 1.61 -19.85
C GLU A 17 -29.38 3.11 -19.73
N LYS A 18 -30.36 3.99 -19.99
CA LYS A 18 -30.20 5.44 -19.88
C LYS A 18 -29.91 5.85 -18.43
N ILE A 19 -30.63 5.28 -17.46
CA ILE A 19 -30.40 5.53 -16.03
C ILE A 19 -28.99 5.07 -15.64
N PHE A 20 -28.59 3.86 -16.02
CA PHE A 20 -27.26 3.32 -15.72
C PHE A 20 -26.13 4.22 -16.28
N LYS A 21 -26.27 4.71 -17.52
CA LYS A 21 -25.31 5.64 -18.13
C LYS A 21 -25.25 6.98 -17.39
N ALA A 22 -26.41 7.52 -16.97
CA ALA A 22 -26.46 8.76 -16.20
C ALA A 22 -25.80 8.61 -14.82
N VAL A 23 -26.06 7.50 -14.11
CA VAL A 23 -25.39 7.19 -12.84
C VAL A 23 -23.87 7.03 -13.04
N SER A 24 -23.46 6.28 -14.06
CA SER A 24 -22.03 6.10 -14.40
C SER A 24 -21.35 7.44 -14.71
N LEU A 25 -22.05 8.35 -15.41
CA LEU A 25 -21.54 9.68 -15.72
C LEU A 25 -21.22 10.46 -14.44
N VAL A 26 -22.14 10.47 -13.48
CA VAL A 26 -21.95 11.14 -12.18
C VAL A 26 -20.78 10.53 -11.42
N ILE A 27 -20.65 9.20 -11.40
CA ILE A 27 -19.53 8.50 -10.74
C ILE A 27 -18.19 8.95 -11.35
N TYR A 28 -18.05 8.98 -12.67
CA TYR A 28 -16.79 9.39 -13.31
C TYR A 28 -16.49 10.88 -13.13
N ILE A 29 -17.51 11.76 -13.09
CA ILE A 29 -17.32 13.18 -12.76
C ILE A 29 -16.76 13.31 -11.33
N ALA A 30 -17.37 12.61 -10.37
CA ALA A 30 -16.92 12.61 -8.98
C ALA A 30 -15.50 12.05 -8.85
N LEU A 31 -15.18 10.95 -9.54
CA LEU A 31 -13.85 10.35 -9.54
C LEU A 31 -12.78 11.27 -10.15
N ALA A 32 -13.10 11.97 -11.23
CA ALA A 32 -12.20 12.95 -11.84
C ALA A 32 -11.90 14.12 -10.88
N ALA A 33 -12.95 14.70 -10.30
CA ALA A 33 -12.82 15.79 -9.33
C ALA A 33 -12.02 15.36 -8.10
N PHE A 34 -12.38 14.21 -7.51
CA PHE A 34 -11.67 13.62 -6.37
C PHE A 34 -10.18 13.44 -6.69
N SER A 35 -9.84 12.84 -7.83
CA SER A 35 -8.45 12.55 -8.19
C SER A 35 -7.62 13.83 -8.35
N ILE A 36 -8.19 14.88 -8.96
CA ILE A 36 -7.51 16.18 -9.09
C ILE A 36 -7.31 16.83 -7.71
N CYS A 37 -8.37 16.90 -6.90
CA CYS A 37 -8.27 17.47 -5.54
C CYS A 37 -7.26 16.72 -4.68
N TYR A 38 -7.29 15.38 -4.75
CA TYR A 38 -6.42 14.53 -3.95
C TYR A 38 -4.96 14.57 -4.42
N TYR A 39 -4.69 14.76 -5.72
CA TYR A 39 -3.36 15.07 -6.25
C TYR A 39 -2.78 16.33 -5.58
N PHE A 40 -3.53 17.43 -5.57
CA PHE A 40 -3.08 18.68 -4.95
C PHE A 40 -2.95 18.57 -3.43
N LEU A 41 -3.82 17.81 -2.77
CA LEU A 41 -3.72 17.53 -1.33
C LEU A 41 -2.41 16.78 -0.99
N CYS A 42 -2.09 15.74 -1.75
CA CYS A 42 -0.84 14.99 -1.57
C CYS A 42 0.38 15.88 -1.86
N ALA A 43 0.35 16.64 -2.96
CA ALA A 43 1.41 17.57 -3.33
C ALA A 43 1.65 18.65 -2.26
N ALA A 44 0.60 19.19 -1.68
CA ALA A 44 0.70 20.18 -0.60
C ALA A 44 1.30 19.58 0.68
N TYR A 45 1.02 18.31 0.98
CA TYR A 45 1.50 17.65 2.19
C TYR A 45 2.96 17.16 2.10
N GLY A 46 3.33 16.49 1.01
CA GLY A 46 4.66 15.86 0.86
C GLY A 46 5.46 16.31 -0.36
N GLY A 47 4.99 17.34 -1.08
CA GLY A 47 5.63 17.87 -2.27
C GLY A 47 5.23 17.15 -3.57
N PHE A 48 5.62 17.74 -4.70
CA PHE A 48 5.34 17.17 -6.03
C PHE A 48 6.21 15.94 -6.37
N PHE A 49 7.25 15.68 -5.59
CA PHE A 49 8.19 14.56 -5.80
C PHE A 49 7.81 13.28 -5.05
N ILE A 50 6.60 13.22 -4.46
CA ILE A 50 6.09 11.96 -3.93
C ILE A 50 6.03 10.95 -5.09
N THR A 51 6.67 9.80 -4.89
CA THR A 51 6.71 8.70 -5.87
C THR A 51 5.30 8.32 -6.32
N PHE A 52 5.08 8.13 -7.61
CA PHE A 52 3.81 7.65 -8.17
C PHE A 52 2.64 8.65 -8.08
N LEU A 53 2.88 9.91 -7.70
CA LEU A 53 1.83 10.94 -7.59
C LEU A 53 1.07 11.19 -8.91
N TRP A 54 1.71 10.93 -10.06
CA TRP A 54 1.13 11.00 -11.41
C TRP A 54 -0.09 10.09 -11.62
N PHE A 55 -0.27 9.08 -10.76
CA PHE A 55 -1.42 8.16 -10.82
C PHE A 55 -2.76 8.92 -10.77
N TRP A 56 -2.86 9.93 -9.91
CA TRP A 56 -4.11 10.67 -9.72
C TRP A 56 -4.52 11.50 -10.96
N PRO A 57 -3.62 12.28 -11.60
CA PRO A 57 -3.89 12.87 -12.91
C PRO A 57 -4.27 11.84 -13.99
N ALA A 58 -3.65 10.65 -13.99
CA ALA A 58 -3.99 9.60 -14.95
C ALA A 58 -5.43 9.08 -14.76
N VAL A 59 -5.85 8.86 -13.50
CA VAL A 59 -7.24 8.50 -13.18
C VAL A 59 -8.22 9.61 -13.56
N ALA A 60 -7.84 10.88 -13.34
CA ALA A 60 -8.65 12.03 -13.75
C ALA A 60 -8.81 12.10 -15.28
N ALA A 61 -7.73 11.91 -16.04
CA ALA A 61 -7.76 11.90 -17.50
C ALA A 61 -8.62 10.74 -18.04
N PHE A 62 -8.44 9.52 -17.50
CA PHE A 62 -9.28 8.38 -17.83
C PHE A 62 -10.76 8.66 -17.56
N SER A 63 -11.07 9.24 -16.40
CA SER A 63 -12.44 9.59 -16.00
C SER A 63 -13.04 10.66 -16.92
N ALA A 64 -12.26 11.68 -17.32
CA ALA A 64 -12.70 12.70 -18.25
C ALA A 64 -13.06 12.13 -19.64
N VAL A 65 -12.24 11.20 -20.15
CA VAL A 65 -12.54 10.49 -21.41
C VAL A 65 -13.86 9.71 -21.28
N ARG A 66 -14.07 9.00 -20.16
CA ARG A 66 -15.32 8.27 -19.90
C ARG A 66 -16.53 9.19 -19.80
N VAL A 67 -16.39 10.36 -19.16
CA VAL A 67 -17.44 11.39 -19.09
C VAL A 67 -17.80 11.90 -20.48
N TRP A 68 -16.80 12.20 -21.31
CA TRP A 68 -17.02 12.64 -22.68
C TRP A 68 -17.75 11.58 -23.51
N MET A 69 -17.31 10.32 -23.46
CA MET A 69 -17.96 9.20 -24.14
C MET A 69 -19.42 9.06 -23.70
N LEU A 70 -19.69 8.96 -22.39
CA LEU A 70 -21.05 8.78 -21.86
C LEU A 70 -21.95 9.96 -22.19
N SER A 71 -21.43 11.19 -22.13
CA SER A 71 -22.16 12.40 -22.53
C SER A 71 -22.53 12.38 -24.00
N TYR A 72 -21.62 11.92 -24.87
CA TYR A 72 -21.86 11.76 -26.29
C TYR A 72 -22.98 10.73 -26.55
N GLU A 73 -22.93 9.57 -25.89
CA GLU A 73 -23.96 8.53 -26.03
C GLU A 73 -25.33 8.99 -25.55
N LEU A 74 -25.39 9.73 -24.43
CA LEU A 74 -26.64 10.24 -23.86
C LEU A 74 -27.25 11.33 -24.74
N LYS A 75 -26.44 12.20 -25.36
CA LYS A 75 -26.91 13.28 -26.26
C LYS A 75 -27.35 12.76 -27.62
N LYS A 76 -26.56 11.89 -28.26
CA LYS A 76 -26.85 11.40 -29.62
C LYS A 76 -27.70 10.12 -29.66
N GLY A 77 -27.93 9.46 -28.52
CA GLY A 77 -28.69 8.21 -28.44
C GLY A 77 -27.99 7.00 -29.09
N GLN A 78 -26.76 7.17 -29.56
CA GLN A 78 -25.93 6.15 -30.19
C GLN A 78 -24.52 6.15 -29.58
N GLY A 79 -23.99 4.94 -29.33
CA GLY A 79 -22.64 4.72 -28.83
C GLY A 79 -21.56 5.14 -29.83
N LEU A 80 -20.31 5.24 -29.38
CA LEU A 80 -19.19 5.17 -30.33
C LEU A 80 -19.23 3.81 -31.06
N ALA A 81 -18.80 3.78 -32.32
CA ALA A 81 -18.75 2.58 -33.16
C ALA A 81 -17.61 1.64 -32.72
N ILE A 82 -17.72 1.09 -31.51
CA ILE A 82 -16.79 0.11 -30.95
C ILE A 82 -17.36 -1.28 -31.25
N PRO A 83 -16.59 -2.21 -31.87
CA PRO A 83 -17.05 -3.58 -32.09
C PRO A 83 -17.53 -4.24 -30.79
N LYS A 84 -18.68 -4.92 -30.84
CA LYS A 84 -19.27 -5.56 -29.64
C LYS A 84 -18.28 -6.49 -28.90
N PRO A 85 -17.48 -7.35 -29.56
CA PRO A 85 -16.52 -8.20 -28.87
C PRO A 85 -15.47 -7.38 -28.09
N VAL A 86 -14.94 -6.31 -28.68
CA VAL A 86 -13.95 -5.44 -28.05
C VAL A 86 -14.53 -4.79 -26.80
N ARG A 87 -15.77 -4.29 -26.87
CA ARG A 87 -16.46 -3.69 -25.71
C ARG A 87 -16.66 -4.69 -24.57
N VAL A 88 -17.09 -5.92 -24.89
CA VAL A 88 -17.33 -6.97 -23.89
C VAL A 88 -16.02 -7.41 -23.24
N ILE A 89 -14.97 -7.66 -24.03
CA ILE A 89 -13.64 -8.03 -23.52
C ILE A 89 -13.10 -6.94 -22.59
N TYR A 90 -13.15 -5.68 -23.01
CA TYR A 90 -12.74 -4.56 -22.17
C TYR A 90 -13.50 -4.51 -20.84
N GLN A 91 -14.83 -4.68 -20.86
CA GLN A 91 -15.64 -4.67 -19.63
C GLN A 91 -15.29 -5.82 -18.69
N ILE A 92 -15.10 -7.04 -19.23
CA ILE A 92 -14.69 -8.20 -18.44
C ILE A 92 -13.33 -7.95 -17.80
N VAL A 93 -12.33 -7.55 -18.59
CA VAL A 93 -10.97 -7.27 -18.09
C VAL A 93 -10.98 -6.16 -17.05
N PHE A 94 -11.77 -5.09 -17.28
CA PHE A 94 -11.89 -3.98 -16.34
C PHE A 94 -12.53 -4.41 -15.01
N ILE A 95 -13.60 -5.20 -15.05
CA ILE A 95 -14.26 -5.73 -13.85
C ILE A 95 -13.32 -6.67 -13.09
N LEU A 96 -12.64 -7.59 -13.79
CA LEU A 96 -11.65 -8.48 -13.18
C LEU A 96 -10.49 -7.70 -12.56
N GLY A 97 -10.02 -6.64 -13.23
CA GLY A 97 -9.01 -5.74 -12.70
C GLY A 97 -9.44 -5.04 -11.42
N ILE A 98 -10.68 -4.54 -11.35
CA ILE A 98 -11.24 -3.94 -10.13
C ILE A 98 -11.35 -4.99 -9.01
N ILE A 99 -11.86 -6.19 -9.30
CA ILE A 99 -11.98 -7.26 -8.30
C ILE A 99 -10.60 -7.62 -7.74
N PHE A 100 -9.60 -7.77 -8.60
CA PHE A 100 -8.23 -8.05 -8.20
C PHE A 100 -7.62 -6.91 -7.38
N PHE A 101 -7.83 -5.66 -7.80
CA PHE A 101 -7.41 -4.48 -7.06
C PHE A 101 -8.01 -4.45 -5.64
N LEU A 102 -9.33 -4.60 -5.53
CA LEU A 102 -10.02 -4.62 -4.24
C LEU A 102 -9.58 -5.79 -3.36
N TYR A 103 -9.33 -6.95 -3.95
CA TYR A 103 -8.80 -8.10 -3.22
C TYR A 103 -7.44 -7.78 -2.61
N VAL A 104 -6.47 -7.29 -3.38
CA VAL A 104 -5.13 -6.95 -2.88
C VAL A 104 -5.17 -5.82 -1.85
N GLU A 105 -5.94 -4.75 -2.10
CA GLU A 105 -6.14 -3.67 -1.13
C GLU A 105 -6.72 -4.19 0.20
N SER A 106 -7.62 -5.18 0.16
CA SER A 106 -8.14 -5.79 1.39
C SER A 106 -7.05 -6.51 2.21
N LEU A 107 -6.07 -7.14 1.54
CA LEU A 107 -4.92 -7.77 2.21
C LEU A 107 -4.01 -6.72 2.84
N ILE A 108 -3.74 -5.63 2.11
CA ILE A 108 -2.94 -4.49 2.60
C ILE A 108 -3.60 -3.88 3.84
N VAL A 109 -4.90 -3.55 3.76
CA VAL A 109 -5.66 -2.96 4.89
C VAL A 109 -5.77 -3.91 6.07
N SER A 110 -5.94 -5.22 5.83
CA SER A 110 -5.94 -6.22 6.90
C SER A 110 -4.63 -6.18 7.69
N SER A 111 -3.49 -6.16 7.00
CA SER A 111 -2.16 -6.07 7.62
C SER A 111 -1.92 -4.77 8.40
N MET A 112 -2.58 -3.67 8.02
CA MET A 112 -2.52 -2.40 8.77
C MET A 112 -3.15 -2.47 10.16
N THR A 113 -4.03 -3.45 10.39
CA THR A 113 -4.78 -3.62 11.65
C THR A 113 -4.30 -4.82 12.46
N ALA A 114 -3.25 -5.51 12.00
CA ALA A 114 -2.71 -6.67 12.66
C ALA A 114 -2.15 -6.30 14.05
N LYS A 115 -2.19 -7.29 14.95
CA LYS A 115 -1.62 -7.19 16.29
C LYS A 115 -0.59 -8.28 16.47
N ALA A 116 0.64 -7.89 16.75
CA ALA A 116 1.68 -8.86 17.07
C ALA A 116 1.44 -9.47 18.46
N PRO A 117 1.86 -10.72 18.68
CA PRO A 117 1.98 -11.31 20.00
C PRO A 117 2.89 -10.48 20.91
N ALA A 118 2.72 -10.63 22.23
CA ALA A 118 3.70 -10.16 23.21
C ALA A 118 4.94 -11.09 23.23
N ASP A 119 6.01 -10.60 23.85
CA ASP A 119 7.22 -11.35 24.18
C ASP A 119 7.89 -12.03 22.98
N LEU A 120 7.91 -11.36 21.82
CA LEU A 120 8.72 -11.80 20.68
C LEU A 120 10.20 -11.72 21.03
N GLU A 121 11.00 -12.67 20.54
CA GLU A 121 12.45 -12.67 20.76
C GLU A 121 13.10 -11.43 20.14
N TYR A 122 12.69 -11.10 18.90
CA TYR A 122 13.20 -9.95 18.17
C TYR A 122 12.09 -9.09 17.59
N ILE A 123 12.34 -7.79 17.48
CA ILE A 123 11.68 -6.94 16.48
C ILE A 123 12.71 -6.38 15.51
N ILE A 124 12.35 -6.28 14.24
CA ILE A 124 13.14 -5.62 13.20
C ILE A 124 12.47 -4.28 12.90
N VAL A 125 13.17 -3.18 13.11
CA VAL A 125 12.70 -1.83 12.79
C VAL A 125 13.26 -1.43 11.45
N LEU A 126 12.42 -1.46 10.40
CA LEU A 126 12.84 -1.15 9.04
C LEU A 126 13.01 0.36 8.84
N GLY A 127 14.06 0.76 8.13
CA GLY A 127 14.33 2.12 7.71
C GLY A 127 13.31 2.72 6.72
N ALA A 128 13.21 4.06 6.69
CA ALA A 128 12.21 4.79 5.90
C ALA A 128 12.58 6.24 5.53
N GLY A 129 13.88 6.52 5.54
CA GLY A 129 14.55 7.73 5.11
C GLY A 129 14.85 8.73 6.23
N LEU A 130 15.98 9.43 6.07
CA LEU A 130 16.44 10.51 6.93
C LEU A 130 16.46 11.87 6.21
N ARG A 131 16.49 12.94 6.99
CA ARG A 131 16.83 14.29 6.55
C ARG A 131 18.05 14.74 7.35
N GLY A 132 19.24 14.60 6.77
CA GLY A 132 20.50 14.71 7.50
C GLY A 132 20.61 13.57 8.52
N THR A 133 20.51 13.90 9.81
CA THR A 133 20.54 12.94 10.92
C THR A 133 19.17 12.65 11.54
N GLU A 134 18.13 13.37 11.13
CA GLU A 134 16.79 13.26 11.69
C GLU A 134 15.87 12.35 10.86
N PRO A 135 15.04 11.50 11.48
CA PRO A 135 14.15 10.60 10.76
C PRO A 135 13.07 11.36 9.99
N LYS A 136 12.71 10.91 8.78
CA LYS A 136 11.49 11.37 8.10
C LYS A 136 10.24 10.89 8.84
N ASN A 137 9.09 11.48 8.52
CA ASN A 137 7.83 11.15 9.20
C ASN A 137 7.48 9.65 9.23
N PRO A 138 7.67 8.86 8.15
CA PRO A 138 7.44 7.43 8.19
C PRO A 138 8.33 6.72 9.22
N LEU A 139 9.62 7.05 9.28
CA LEU A 139 10.56 6.46 10.22
C LEU A 139 10.26 6.84 11.68
N LYS A 140 9.84 8.09 11.93
CA LYS A 140 9.37 8.53 13.27
C LYS A 140 8.25 7.65 13.81
N THR A 141 7.27 7.31 12.97
CA THR A 141 6.16 6.44 13.38
C THR A 141 6.62 5.00 13.66
N ARG A 142 7.59 4.48 12.91
CA ARG A 142 8.17 3.15 13.18
C ARG A 142 8.94 3.13 14.49
N ILE A 143 9.80 4.13 14.73
CA ILE A 143 10.57 4.26 15.98
C ILE A 143 9.64 4.34 17.19
N SER A 144 8.61 5.18 17.15
CA SER A 144 7.65 5.28 18.27
C SER A 144 6.86 3.99 18.50
N THR A 145 6.49 3.27 17.44
CA THR A 145 5.81 1.97 17.53
C THR A 145 6.73 0.91 18.12
N ALA A 146 7.99 0.84 17.65
CA ALA A 146 9.01 -0.06 18.19
C ALA A 146 9.30 0.25 19.67
N ALA A 147 9.43 1.53 20.02
CA ALA A 147 9.64 1.95 21.40
C ALA A 147 8.51 1.52 22.33
N GLN A 148 7.25 1.65 21.89
CA GLN A 148 6.11 1.18 22.67
C GLN A 148 6.19 -0.34 22.88
N TYR A 149 6.43 -1.10 21.80
CA TYR A 149 6.55 -2.55 21.88
C TYR A 149 7.70 -2.98 22.83
N LEU A 150 8.88 -2.37 22.73
CA LEU A 150 10.04 -2.71 23.57
C LEU A 150 9.86 -2.37 25.06
N LYS A 151 9.05 -1.35 25.37
CA LYS A 151 8.69 -1.01 26.76
C LYS A 151 7.74 -2.03 27.36
N ASP A 152 6.79 -2.49 26.57
CA ASP A 152 5.79 -3.47 27.00
C ASP A 152 6.40 -4.89 27.09
N ASN A 153 7.50 -5.16 26.36
CA ASN A 153 8.17 -6.46 26.29
C ASN A 153 9.67 -6.31 26.62
N PRO A 154 10.08 -6.33 27.90
CA PRO A 154 11.46 -6.03 28.33
C PRO A 154 12.54 -7.02 27.85
N GLU A 155 12.17 -8.26 27.52
CA GLU A 155 13.10 -9.30 27.06
C GLU A 155 13.33 -9.28 25.55
N THR A 156 12.47 -8.59 24.79
CA THR A 156 12.60 -8.47 23.33
C THR A 156 13.83 -7.65 22.95
N SER A 157 14.62 -8.12 21.98
CA SER A 157 15.69 -7.31 21.37
C SER A 157 15.20 -6.62 20.09
N ALA A 158 15.70 -5.44 19.78
CA ALA A 158 15.45 -4.77 18.52
C ALA A 158 16.65 -4.88 17.59
N ILE A 159 16.39 -5.15 16.31
CA ILE A 159 17.34 -4.97 15.22
C ILE A 159 16.92 -3.71 14.47
N ALA A 160 17.70 -2.65 14.60
CA ALA A 160 17.55 -1.44 13.81
C ALA A 160 18.20 -1.69 12.44
N SER A 161 17.40 -1.65 11.37
CA SER A 161 17.84 -2.07 10.04
C SER A 161 17.65 -0.97 9.00
N GLY A 162 18.72 -0.67 8.27
CA GLY A 162 18.74 0.27 7.17
C GLY A 162 20.11 0.96 7.05
N GLY A 163 20.70 0.90 5.85
CA GLY A 163 21.97 1.54 5.55
C GLY A 163 21.87 3.05 5.41
N GLN A 164 22.93 3.65 4.85
CA GLN A 164 23.03 5.10 4.65
C GLN A 164 22.64 5.48 3.22
N GLY A 165 21.59 6.29 3.07
CA GLY A 165 21.21 6.88 1.80
C GLY A 165 22.18 7.99 1.33
N LYS A 166 22.14 8.31 0.03
CA LYS A 166 23.03 9.32 -0.58
C LYS A 166 22.90 10.72 0.03
N ASP A 167 21.71 11.07 0.51
CA ASP A 167 21.38 12.38 1.09
C ASP A 167 21.35 12.34 2.63
N GLU A 168 21.95 11.32 3.25
CA GLU A 168 21.89 11.05 4.68
C GLU A 168 23.27 11.13 5.32
N GLU A 169 23.37 11.66 6.54
CA GLU A 169 24.66 11.84 7.24
C GLU A 169 25.06 10.64 8.11
N ILE A 170 24.09 9.79 8.43
CA ILE A 170 24.23 8.54 9.20
C ILE A 170 23.35 7.47 8.57
N SER A 171 23.55 6.20 8.95
CA SER A 171 22.63 5.12 8.58
C SER A 171 21.26 5.30 9.23
N GLU A 172 20.22 4.78 8.59
CA GLU A 172 18.88 4.73 9.16
C GLU A 172 18.87 3.92 10.48
N ALA A 173 19.63 2.83 10.52
CA ALA A 173 19.80 1.98 11.71
C ALA A 173 20.40 2.75 12.90
N GLU A 174 21.46 3.53 12.69
CA GLU A 174 22.05 4.36 13.75
C GLU A 174 21.07 5.44 14.22
N CYS A 175 20.30 6.04 13.30
CA CYS A 175 19.24 6.98 13.65
C CYS A 175 18.19 6.33 14.56
N ILE A 176 17.70 5.13 14.20
CA ILE A 176 16.73 4.36 14.99
C ILE A 176 17.29 4.11 16.39
N ARG A 177 18.53 3.60 16.52
CA ARG A 177 19.17 3.33 17.82
C ARG A 177 19.27 4.59 18.68
N ARG A 178 19.73 5.70 18.11
CA ARG A 178 19.82 6.99 18.84
C ARG A 178 18.46 7.42 19.37
N LYS A 179 17.41 7.39 18.54
CA LYS A 179 16.08 7.82 18.96
C LYS A 179 15.47 6.88 20.00
N LEU A 180 15.61 5.56 19.85
CA LEU A 180 15.14 4.58 20.85
C LEU A 180 15.83 4.79 22.22
N THR A 181 17.14 5.02 22.24
CA THR A 181 17.90 5.22 23.48
C THR A 181 17.64 6.60 24.11
N GLN A 182 17.78 7.68 23.33
CA GLN A 182 17.73 9.06 23.82
C GLN A 182 16.31 9.53 24.13
N ASP A 183 15.34 9.25 23.25
CA ASP A 183 13.99 9.80 23.38
C ASP A 183 13.06 8.85 24.16
N TYR A 184 13.32 7.53 24.13
CA TYR A 184 12.44 6.53 24.72
C TYR A 184 13.06 5.75 25.88
N GLY A 185 14.37 5.88 26.14
CA GLY A 185 15.04 5.22 27.26
C GLY A 185 15.19 3.70 27.10
N ILE A 186 15.21 3.20 25.87
CA ILE A 186 15.50 1.77 25.61
C ILE A 186 16.98 1.52 25.87
N ASP A 187 17.31 0.45 26.58
CA ASP A 187 18.71 0.05 26.81
C ASP A 187 19.41 -0.25 25.48
N ASN A 188 20.58 0.37 25.27
CA ASN A 188 21.39 0.16 24.09
C ASN A 188 21.85 -1.29 23.93
N SER A 189 21.99 -2.06 25.03
CA SER A 189 22.34 -3.48 24.98
C SER A 189 21.29 -4.35 24.25
N ARG A 190 20.05 -3.87 24.18
CA ARG A 190 18.92 -4.53 23.50
C ARG A 190 18.79 -4.14 22.03
N ILE A 191 19.66 -3.25 21.51
CA ILE A 191 19.55 -2.73 20.14
C ILE A 191 20.76 -3.20 19.32
N ILE A 192 20.48 -4.05 18.35
CA ILE A 192 21.43 -4.56 17.37
C ILE A 192 21.32 -3.69 16.11
N LEU A 193 22.46 -3.38 15.48
CA LEU A 193 22.51 -2.60 14.25
C LEU A 193 22.70 -3.50 13.02
N GLU A 194 21.94 -3.21 11.97
CA GLU A 194 22.13 -3.71 10.62
C GLU A 194 22.20 -2.49 9.67
N GLU A 195 23.40 -2.16 9.18
CA GLU A 195 23.67 -0.90 8.48
C GLU A 195 24.05 -1.07 6.99
N MET A 196 23.94 -2.29 6.45
CA MET A 196 24.49 -2.64 5.13
C MET A 196 23.44 -2.61 4.02
N SER A 197 22.18 -2.80 4.38
CA SER A 197 21.05 -2.94 3.47
C SER A 197 20.68 -1.65 2.73
N SER A 198 20.31 -1.80 1.46
CA SER A 198 19.83 -0.72 0.58
C SER A 198 18.34 -0.84 0.21
N ASP A 199 17.75 -2.01 0.43
CA ASP A 199 16.32 -2.26 0.26
C ASP A 199 15.77 -3.24 1.32
N THR A 200 14.46 -3.48 1.26
CA THR A 200 13.74 -4.33 2.23
C THR A 200 14.09 -5.82 2.13
N GLU A 201 14.49 -6.31 0.96
CA GLU A 201 14.94 -7.70 0.81
C GLU A 201 16.30 -7.90 1.49
N GLU A 202 17.23 -6.95 1.28
CA GLU A 202 18.52 -6.92 1.98
C GLU A 202 18.35 -6.69 3.49
N ASN A 203 17.47 -5.77 3.92
CA ASN A 203 17.17 -5.54 5.33
C ASN A 203 16.85 -6.89 6.02
N LEU A 204 15.85 -7.59 5.48
CA LEU A 204 15.34 -8.82 6.08
C LEU A 204 16.33 -9.98 5.93
N GLY A 205 17.09 -10.04 4.83
CA GLY A 205 18.15 -11.03 4.64
C GLY A 205 19.26 -10.89 5.69
N TYR A 206 19.83 -9.69 5.82
CA TYR A 206 20.91 -9.44 6.77
C TYR A 206 20.45 -9.55 8.23
N CYS A 207 19.21 -9.13 8.55
CA CYS A 207 18.64 -9.38 9.86
C CYS A 207 18.53 -10.87 10.17
N LEU A 208 18.17 -11.70 9.19
CA LEU A 208 18.07 -13.15 9.39
C LEU A 208 19.46 -13.78 9.62
N ASP A 209 20.49 -13.28 8.93
CA ASP A 209 21.88 -13.69 9.13
C ASP A 209 22.43 -13.30 10.51
N ILE A 210 21.93 -12.20 11.10
CA ILE A 210 22.22 -11.80 12.48
C ILE A 210 21.51 -12.74 13.47
N ILE A 211 20.22 -13.03 13.25
CA ILE A 211 19.40 -13.88 14.13
C ILE A 211 19.89 -15.34 14.11
N LYS A 212 20.30 -15.85 12.94
CA LYS A 212 20.77 -17.24 12.72
C LYS A 212 19.77 -18.35 13.06
N ASP A 213 18.52 -17.99 13.28
CA ASP A 213 17.42 -18.92 13.51
C ASP A 213 16.16 -18.47 12.75
N PRO A 214 15.80 -19.16 11.65
CA PRO A 214 14.56 -18.91 10.93
C PRO A 214 13.28 -19.18 11.74
N GLY A 215 13.37 -19.95 12.83
CA GLY A 215 12.27 -20.28 13.73
C GLY A 215 11.98 -19.23 14.81
N ALA A 216 12.92 -18.31 15.05
CA ALA A 216 12.78 -17.26 16.05
C ALA A 216 11.51 -16.44 15.82
N SER A 217 10.87 -16.06 16.93
CA SER A 217 9.70 -15.19 16.92
C SER A 217 10.11 -13.74 16.64
N VAL A 218 9.73 -13.24 15.46
CA VAL A 218 10.22 -11.94 14.96
C VAL A 218 9.06 -11.02 14.62
N GLY A 219 9.03 -9.82 15.18
CA GLY A 219 8.11 -8.75 14.81
C GLY A 219 8.74 -7.84 13.76
N ILE A 220 8.04 -7.52 12.68
CA ILE A 220 8.52 -6.58 11.66
C ILE A 220 7.79 -5.26 11.86
N VAL A 221 8.54 -4.21 12.21
CA VAL A 221 8.01 -2.86 12.41
C VAL A 221 8.22 -2.04 11.14
N SER A 222 7.13 -1.80 10.42
CA SER A 222 7.06 -0.98 9.22
C SER A 222 5.84 -0.06 9.28
N ASN A 223 5.64 0.79 8.28
CA ASN A 223 4.39 1.57 8.20
C ASN A 223 3.25 0.65 7.76
N GLY A 224 2.05 0.82 8.33
CA GLY A 224 0.92 -0.08 8.08
C GLY A 224 0.66 -0.36 6.60
N PHE A 225 0.66 0.66 5.73
CA PHE A 225 0.43 0.47 4.29
C PHE A 225 1.45 -0.48 3.63
N HIS A 226 2.65 -0.59 4.20
CA HIS A 226 3.78 -1.37 3.69
C HIS A 226 3.93 -2.73 4.40
N GLU A 227 3.24 -2.97 5.51
CA GLU A 227 3.35 -4.21 6.30
C GLU A 227 3.10 -5.46 5.47
N TYR A 228 2.04 -5.48 4.67
CA TYR A 228 1.72 -6.67 3.87
C TYR A 228 2.89 -7.05 2.94
N ARG A 229 3.52 -6.05 2.32
CA ARG A 229 4.68 -6.27 1.44
C ARG A 229 5.92 -6.68 2.24
N ALA A 230 6.17 -6.08 3.40
CA ALA A 230 7.27 -6.48 4.27
C ALA A 230 7.13 -7.94 4.73
N MET A 231 5.93 -8.38 5.08
CA MET A 231 5.62 -9.77 5.44
C MET A 231 5.77 -10.74 4.27
N MET A 232 5.39 -10.34 3.05
CA MET A 232 5.65 -11.13 1.83
C MET A 232 7.15 -11.37 1.63
N ILE A 233 7.95 -10.32 1.82
CA ILE A 233 9.41 -10.40 1.67
C ILE A 233 9.97 -11.31 2.76
N ALA A 234 9.56 -11.15 4.02
CA ALA A 234 10.06 -11.98 5.12
C ALA A 234 9.78 -13.48 4.91
N ASP A 235 8.58 -13.84 4.46
CA ASP A 235 8.26 -15.24 4.13
C ASP A 235 9.13 -15.79 3.01
N HIS A 236 9.41 -14.96 2.00
CA HIS A 236 10.31 -15.31 0.91
C HIS A 236 11.76 -15.46 1.36
N THR A 237 12.26 -14.55 2.19
CA THR A 237 13.61 -14.56 2.76
C THR A 237 13.85 -15.78 3.66
N GLY A 238 12.79 -16.31 4.28
CA GLY A 238 12.83 -17.61 4.95
C GLY A 238 12.36 -17.62 6.41
N TYR A 239 11.90 -16.48 6.95
CA TYR A 239 11.35 -16.39 8.30
C TYR A 239 10.16 -17.33 8.47
N LYS A 240 10.15 -18.13 9.54
CA LYS A 240 9.08 -19.12 9.81
C LYS A 240 8.04 -18.62 10.80
N ASN A 241 8.42 -17.67 11.67
CA ASN A 241 7.61 -17.11 12.73
C ASN A 241 7.67 -15.57 12.78
N ALA A 242 7.42 -14.93 11.64
CA ALA A 242 7.36 -13.48 11.52
C ALA A 242 5.93 -12.95 11.78
N HIS A 243 5.82 -11.78 12.41
CA HIS A 243 4.57 -11.09 12.73
C HIS A 243 4.63 -9.61 12.32
N PRO A 244 3.57 -9.04 11.71
CA PRO A 244 3.53 -7.62 11.39
C PRO A 244 3.31 -6.77 12.66
N ILE A 245 4.02 -5.64 12.76
CA ILE A 245 3.84 -4.60 13.78
C ILE A 245 3.57 -3.27 13.07
N PRO A 246 2.32 -3.02 12.63
CA PRO A 246 1.98 -1.86 11.82
C PRO A 246 2.16 -0.54 12.58
N ALA A 247 3.11 0.28 12.15
CA ALA A 247 3.21 1.67 12.57
C ALA A 247 2.12 2.54 11.89
N LYS A 248 1.73 3.61 12.57
CA LYS A 248 0.65 4.49 12.12
C LYS A 248 0.89 5.02 10.70
N THR A 249 -0.12 4.85 9.84
CA THR A 249 -0.13 5.46 8.50
C THR A 249 -0.54 6.92 8.60
N LEU A 250 0.22 7.80 7.95
CA LEU A 250 0.00 9.25 8.01
C LEU A 250 -1.16 9.68 7.10
N PHE A 251 -2.09 10.45 7.67
CA PHE A 251 -3.14 11.14 6.93
C PHE A 251 -2.63 12.51 6.46
N PRO A 252 -2.97 12.99 5.25
CA PRO A 252 -3.93 12.43 4.28
C PRO A 252 -3.33 11.43 3.29
N VAL A 253 -2.01 11.30 3.20
CA VAL A 253 -1.31 10.54 2.13
C VAL A 253 -1.47 9.02 2.20
N GLY A 254 -2.07 8.47 3.26
CA GLY A 254 -2.27 7.03 3.44
C GLY A 254 -2.92 6.32 2.24
N LEU A 255 -4.00 6.88 1.67
CA LEU A 255 -4.67 6.29 0.50
C LEU A 255 -3.75 6.30 -0.74
N HIS A 256 -2.86 7.28 -0.87
CA HIS A 256 -1.90 7.28 -1.97
C HIS A 256 -0.88 6.16 -1.81
N TYR A 257 -0.40 5.94 -0.58
CA TYR A 257 0.55 4.88 -0.31
C TYR A 257 -0.05 3.48 -0.46
N THR A 258 -1.29 3.22 -0.03
CA THR A 258 -1.91 1.89 -0.24
C THR A 258 -2.05 1.57 -1.74
N VAL A 259 -2.52 2.52 -2.54
CA VAL A 259 -2.62 2.36 -4.01
C VAL A 259 -1.24 2.12 -4.63
N ARG A 260 -0.19 2.80 -4.15
CA ARG A 260 1.18 2.55 -4.62
C ARG A 260 1.64 1.13 -4.25
N GLU A 261 1.32 0.68 -3.03
CA GLU A 261 1.68 -0.65 -2.56
C GLU A 261 0.94 -1.76 -3.29
N PHE A 262 -0.26 -1.54 -3.83
CA PHE A 262 -0.90 -2.49 -4.75
C PHE A 262 0.06 -2.90 -5.90
N PHE A 263 0.72 -1.92 -6.52
CA PHE A 263 1.67 -2.19 -7.60
C PHE A 263 2.94 -2.90 -7.10
N GLY A 264 3.45 -2.52 -5.93
CA GLY A 264 4.58 -3.21 -5.30
C GLY A 264 4.27 -4.67 -4.95
N VAL A 265 3.04 -4.95 -4.49
CA VAL A 265 2.57 -6.32 -4.25
C VAL A 265 2.46 -7.10 -5.57
N CYS A 266 1.92 -6.49 -6.63
CA CYS A 266 1.88 -7.10 -7.95
C CYS A 266 3.28 -7.47 -8.45
N GLU A 267 4.25 -6.58 -8.28
CA GLU A 267 5.65 -6.83 -8.62
C GLU A 267 6.20 -8.03 -7.85
N LEU A 268 5.98 -8.13 -6.54
CA LEU A 268 6.43 -9.28 -5.75
C LEU A 268 5.73 -10.58 -6.13
N ILE A 269 4.43 -10.56 -6.42
CA ILE A 269 3.70 -11.75 -6.90
C ILE A 269 4.34 -12.28 -8.19
N ILE A 270 4.72 -11.38 -9.11
CA ILE A 270 5.39 -11.74 -10.36
C ILE A 270 6.81 -12.25 -10.08
N LYS A 271 7.57 -11.54 -9.22
CA LYS A 271 8.97 -11.86 -8.89
C LYS A 271 9.09 -13.23 -8.21
N TYR A 272 8.28 -13.49 -7.18
CA TYR A 272 8.38 -14.72 -6.38
C TYR A 272 7.54 -15.88 -6.92
N ARG A 273 6.62 -15.62 -7.87
CA ARG A 273 5.70 -16.60 -8.44
C ARG A 273 4.85 -17.37 -7.41
N LYS A 274 4.68 -16.81 -6.21
CA LYS A 274 3.84 -17.36 -5.13
C LYS A 274 3.06 -16.24 -4.45
N PRO A 275 1.74 -16.38 -4.26
CA PRO A 275 1.00 -15.48 -3.39
C PRO A 275 1.34 -15.81 -1.93
N TYR A 276 1.70 -14.80 -1.14
CA TYR A 276 1.72 -14.91 0.31
C TYR A 276 0.29 -14.94 0.82
N ILE A 277 -0.08 -16.00 1.53
CA ILE A 277 -1.41 -16.15 2.15
C ILE A 277 -1.17 -16.57 3.60
N ARG A 278 -0.49 -15.71 4.37
CA ARG A 278 -0.38 -15.90 5.81
C ARG A 278 -0.93 -14.66 6.49
N MET A 279 -2.16 -14.77 6.95
CA MET A 279 -2.74 -13.88 7.95
C MET A 279 -3.20 -14.79 9.08
N ARG A 280 -2.51 -14.71 10.22
CA ARG A 280 -2.96 -15.25 11.49
C ARG A 280 -3.24 -14.08 12.41
#